data_AF-A0A3D2TI01-F1
#
_entry.id   AF-A0A3D2TI01-F1
#
_cell.length_a   1.000
_cell.length_b   1.000
_cell.length_c   1.000
_cell.angle_alpha   90.00
_cell.angle_beta   90.00
_cell.angle_gamma   90.00
#
_symmetry.space_group_name_H-M   'P 1'
#
loop_
_entity.id
_entity.type
_entity.pdbx_description
1 polymer ?
#
loop_
_entity_poly.entity_id
_entity_poly.type
_entity_poly.pdbx_seq_one_letter_code
_entity_poly.pdbx_strand_id
1 'polypeptide(L)'
;MSAIASAVAREPIPQSVLPEVEVFLGNVAISRHETPGSKQFAETILPFVQDTNIVILANHGTVSFGKNVEEAYWCTEMLDAYCRVLILAKQIGNIEFLSKNQTQELLNLKQKLGFEDARLKEKYRDCDICSNDIFRDRWEEAGVERRGFPTPQAPRENGSPVNSTPPASIDVEALVRKITKQVLSELQTAKPTA
;
A
#
# COMPACT_ATOMS: atom_id res chain seq x y z
N MET A 1 2.54 21.27 -1.83
CA MET A 1 1.59 21.13 -2.98
C MET A 1 1.67 19.75 -3.65
N SER A 2 2.71 18.95 -3.40
CA SER A 2 2.92 17.66 -4.04
C SER A 2 1.94 16.58 -3.57
N ALA A 3 1.48 16.61 -2.32
CA ALA A 3 0.48 15.65 -1.83
C ALA A 3 -0.87 15.78 -2.57
N ILE A 4 -1.23 17.02 -2.96
CA ILE A 4 -2.43 17.30 -3.77
C ILE A 4 -2.31 16.66 -5.16
N ALA A 5 -1.10 16.57 -5.73
CA ALA A 5 -0.90 15.90 -7.01
C ALA A 5 -1.31 14.41 -6.92
N SER A 6 -0.94 13.72 -5.84
CA SER A 6 -1.40 12.34 -5.59
C SER A 6 -2.91 12.26 -5.36
N ALA A 7 -3.50 13.27 -4.69
CA ALA A 7 -4.94 13.37 -4.47
C ALA A 7 -5.74 13.49 -5.77
N VAL A 8 -5.23 14.28 -6.73
CA VAL A 8 -5.83 14.47 -8.06
C VAL A 8 -5.58 13.25 -8.95
N ALA A 9 -4.37 12.69 -8.88
CA ALA A 9 -4.01 11.49 -9.66
C ALA A 9 -4.69 10.21 -9.14
N ARG A 10 -5.26 10.25 -7.93
CA ARG A 10 -5.75 9.06 -7.19
C ARG A 10 -4.69 7.97 -7.14
N GLU A 11 -3.46 8.39 -6.95
CA GLU A 11 -2.28 7.54 -6.91
C GLU A 11 -1.93 7.26 -5.45
N PRO A 12 -1.92 6.00 -5.00
CA PRO A 12 -1.56 5.68 -3.63
C PRO A 12 -0.07 5.93 -3.41
N ILE A 13 0.26 6.38 -2.20
CA ILE A 13 1.64 6.69 -1.84
C ILE A 13 2.41 5.37 -1.62
N PRO A 14 3.52 5.13 -2.35
CA PRO A 14 4.35 3.96 -2.15
C PRO A 14 5.00 3.98 -0.75
N GLN A 15 5.17 2.81 -0.17
CA GLN A 15 5.87 2.59 1.10
C GLN A 15 7.25 1.98 0.85
N SER A 16 8.04 1.83 1.90
CA SER A 16 9.37 1.24 1.87
C SER A 16 10.35 1.99 0.96
N VAL A 17 10.31 3.32 0.94
CA VAL A 17 11.29 4.14 0.17
C VAL A 17 12.21 4.91 1.11
N LEU A 18 11.64 5.61 2.09
CA LEU A 18 12.38 6.48 3.01
C LEU A 18 12.20 6.04 4.47
N PRO A 19 13.30 5.87 5.24
CA PRO A 19 13.25 5.47 6.65
C PRO A 19 12.36 6.36 7.52
N GLU A 20 12.45 7.68 7.35
CA GLU A 20 11.69 8.65 8.13
C GLU A 20 10.18 8.52 7.91
N VAL A 21 9.74 8.19 6.70
CA VAL A 21 8.31 7.97 6.39
C VAL A 21 7.81 6.71 7.07
N GLU A 22 8.61 5.65 7.09
CA GLU A 22 8.27 4.40 7.76
C GLU A 22 8.12 4.57 9.27
N VAL A 23 9.04 5.32 9.88
CA VAL A 23 9.06 5.54 11.32
C VAL A 23 7.99 6.54 11.77
N PHE A 24 7.86 7.69 11.10
CA PHE A 24 7.05 8.80 11.61
C PHE A 24 5.67 8.95 10.96
N LEU A 25 5.51 8.59 9.67
CA LEU A 25 4.23 8.77 8.95
C LEU A 25 3.39 7.48 8.93
N GLY A 26 4.00 6.36 8.55
CA GLY A 26 3.31 5.09 8.37
C GLY A 26 2.44 5.03 7.11
N ASN A 27 1.26 4.41 7.22
CA ASN A 27 0.35 4.26 6.08
C ASN A 27 -0.35 5.59 5.75
N VAL A 28 -0.58 5.86 4.48
CA VAL A 28 -1.32 7.04 4.01
C VAL A 28 -2.58 6.57 3.30
N ALA A 29 -3.74 6.93 3.84
CA ALA A 29 -5.02 6.59 3.22
C ALA A 29 -5.41 7.63 2.17
N ILE A 30 -6.27 7.23 1.23
CA ILE A 30 -6.95 8.13 0.30
C ILE A 30 -8.45 7.90 0.48
N SER A 31 -9.20 8.94 0.87
CA SER A 31 -10.66 8.87 0.96
C SER A 31 -11.31 9.13 -0.40
N ARG A 32 -12.53 8.61 -0.58
CA ARG A 32 -13.35 8.96 -1.73
C ARG A 32 -13.67 10.46 -1.73
N HIS A 33 -13.89 11.00 -2.92
CA HIS A 33 -14.28 12.39 -3.06
C HIS A 33 -15.70 12.63 -2.51
N GLU A 34 -15.88 13.76 -1.86
CA GLU A 34 -17.18 14.28 -1.44
C GLU A 34 -17.13 15.81 -1.42
N THR A 35 -18.27 16.46 -1.57
CA THR A 35 -18.37 17.92 -1.56
C THR A 35 -18.01 18.46 -0.17
N PRO A 36 -17.05 19.41 -0.07
CA PRO A 36 -16.59 19.93 1.21
C PRO A 36 -17.68 20.68 1.96
N GLY A 37 -17.55 20.74 3.29
CA GLY A 37 -18.50 21.43 4.18
C GLY A 37 -19.74 20.61 4.56
N SER A 38 -19.81 19.36 4.13
CA SER A 38 -20.91 18.45 4.44
C SER A 38 -20.55 17.44 5.54
N LYS A 39 -21.56 16.85 6.20
CA LYS A 39 -21.35 15.75 7.14
C LYS A 39 -20.86 14.50 6.42
N GLN A 40 -21.38 14.25 5.22
CA GLN A 40 -20.98 13.15 4.35
C GLN A 40 -19.48 13.19 4.06
N PHE A 41 -18.92 14.39 3.86
CA PHE A 41 -17.49 14.57 3.70
C PHE A 41 -16.71 14.08 4.91
N ALA A 42 -17.12 14.45 6.13
CA ALA A 42 -16.47 13.98 7.36
C ALA A 42 -16.56 12.44 7.50
N GLU A 43 -17.70 11.85 7.12
CA GLU A 43 -17.92 10.40 7.15
C GLU A 43 -16.98 9.64 6.21
N THR A 44 -16.45 10.26 5.14
CA THR A 44 -15.46 9.62 4.26
C THR A 44 -14.13 9.33 4.94
N ILE A 45 -13.80 10.05 6.02
CA ILE A 45 -12.50 9.97 6.70
C ILE A 45 -12.55 8.92 7.83
N LEU A 46 -13.71 8.77 8.48
CA LEU A 46 -13.91 7.92 9.66
C LEU A 46 -13.39 6.48 9.53
N PRO A 47 -13.46 5.79 8.37
CA PRO A 47 -12.91 4.45 8.26
C PRO A 47 -11.40 4.39 8.54
N PHE A 48 -10.65 5.45 8.24
CA PHE A 48 -9.18 5.44 8.23
C PHE A 48 -8.55 5.87 9.55
N VAL A 49 -9.28 6.59 10.41
CA VAL A 49 -8.71 7.29 11.58
C VAL A 49 -8.08 6.37 12.64
N GLN A 50 -8.38 5.08 12.62
CA GLN A 50 -7.82 4.09 13.55
C GLN A 50 -6.51 3.47 13.06
N ASP A 51 -6.18 3.65 11.78
CA ASP A 51 -5.07 2.95 11.12
C ASP A 51 -4.04 3.90 10.49
N THR A 52 -4.33 5.21 10.46
CA THR A 52 -3.39 6.26 10.04
C THR A 52 -3.71 7.59 10.74
N ASN A 53 -2.69 8.45 10.84
CA ASN A 53 -2.79 9.83 11.32
C ASN A 53 -2.97 10.85 10.18
N ILE A 54 -2.98 10.41 8.92
CA ILE A 54 -3.09 11.29 7.77
C ILE A 54 -3.90 10.66 6.63
N VAL A 55 -4.79 11.46 6.06
CA VAL A 55 -5.67 11.05 4.96
C VAL A 55 -5.57 12.06 3.84
N ILE A 56 -5.28 11.57 2.64
CA ILE A 56 -5.40 12.33 1.40
C ILE A 56 -6.88 12.30 0.98
N LEU A 57 -7.40 13.46 0.61
CA LEU A 57 -8.79 13.64 0.21
C LEU A 57 -8.83 13.73 -1.32
N ALA A 58 -9.45 12.76 -2.01
CA ALA A 58 -9.44 12.72 -3.48
C ALA A 58 -9.96 14.04 -4.09
N ASN A 59 -9.20 14.57 -5.07
CA ASN A 59 -9.43 15.87 -5.72
C ASN A 59 -9.50 17.10 -4.77
N HIS A 60 -8.90 17.01 -3.58
CA HIS A 60 -8.95 18.08 -2.59
C HIS A 60 -7.55 18.34 -2.00
N GLY A 61 -7.30 17.90 -0.77
CA GLY A 61 -6.07 18.16 -0.04
C GLY A 61 -5.76 17.03 0.93
N THR A 62 -5.24 17.37 2.09
CA THR A 62 -4.91 16.41 3.14
C THR A 62 -5.56 16.84 4.45
N VAL A 63 -5.87 15.86 5.30
CA VAL A 63 -6.20 16.08 6.70
C VAL A 63 -5.28 15.21 7.54
N SER A 64 -4.64 15.81 8.52
CA SER A 64 -3.81 15.12 9.50
C SER A 64 -4.29 15.40 10.91
N PHE A 65 -4.03 14.46 11.81
CA PHE A 65 -4.39 14.56 13.21
C PHE A 65 -3.32 13.90 14.07
N GLY A 66 -3.20 14.36 15.31
CA GLY A 66 -2.19 13.91 16.26
C GLY A 66 -2.57 14.34 17.67
N LYS A 67 -1.71 14.08 18.65
CA LYS A 67 -1.97 14.43 20.06
C LYS A 67 -1.97 15.94 20.28
N ASN A 68 -1.28 16.67 19.42
CA ASN A 68 -1.20 18.12 19.42
C ASN A 68 -1.11 18.64 17.98
N VAL A 69 -1.27 19.95 17.81
CA VAL A 69 -1.26 20.61 16.49
C VAL A 69 0.08 20.46 15.78
N GLU A 70 1.18 20.41 16.53
CA GLU A 70 2.54 20.28 16.00
C GLU A 70 2.77 18.90 15.35
N GLU A 71 2.35 17.82 16.00
CA GLU A 71 2.37 16.47 15.42
C GLU A 71 1.54 16.38 14.13
N ALA A 72 0.33 16.97 14.14
CA ALA A 72 -0.52 17.01 12.96
C ALA A 72 0.14 17.80 11.82
N TYR A 73 0.77 18.94 12.14
CA TYR A 73 1.51 19.75 11.19
C TYR A 73 2.69 18.99 10.56
N TRP A 74 3.51 18.33 11.39
CA TRP A 74 4.63 17.51 10.91
C TRP A 74 4.19 16.38 9.98
N CYS A 75 3.07 15.73 10.26
CA CYS A 75 2.53 14.69 9.37
C CYS A 75 2.23 15.26 7.96
N THR A 76 1.62 16.45 7.90
CA THR A 76 1.33 17.11 6.61
C THR A 76 2.60 17.55 5.89
N GLU A 77 3.56 18.15 6.60
CA GLU A 77 4.83 18.57 6.02
C GLU A 77 5.63 17.38 5.47
N MET A 78 5.70 16.30 6.25
CA MET A 78 6.40 15.08 5.87
C MET A 78 5.76 14.41 4.66
N LEU A 79 4.42 14.33 4.60
CA LEU A 79 3.71 13.80 3.44
C LEU A 79 3.97 14.62 2.18
N ASP A 80 3.91 15.95 2.27
CA ASP A 80 4.13 16.81 1.10
C ASP A 80 5.57 16.74 0.59
N ALA A 81 6.53 16.74 1.51
CA ALA A 81 7.94 16.56 1.21
C ALA A 81 8.19 15.19 0.56
N TYR A 82 7.59 14.12 1.10
CA TYR A 82 7.74 12.78 0.55
C TYR A 82 7.14 12.65 -0.86
N CYS A 83 5.92 13.15 -1.08
CA CYS A 83 5.31 13.16 -2.41
C CYS A 83 6.18 13.92 -3.41
N ARG A 84 6.83 15.03 -3.00
CA ARG A 84 7.77 15.76 -3.84
C ARG A 84 8.98 14.90 -4.21
N VAL A 85 9.58 14.22 -3.24
CA VAL A 85 10.72 13.32 -3.47
C VAL A 85 10.33 12.21 -4.46
N LEU A 86 9.17 11.58 -4.29
CA LEU A 86 8.70 10.52 -5.18
C LEU A 86 8.48 11.00 -6.63
N ILE A 87 7.87 12.18 -6.80
CA ILE A 87 7.67 12.78 -8.13
C ILE A 87 9.02 13.06 -8.79
N LEU A 88 9.98 13.64 -8.05
CA LEU A 88 11.32 13.93 -8.55
C LEU A 88 12.11 12.66 -8.86
N ALA A 89 12.07 11.64 -7.99
CA ALA A 89 12.73 10.36 -8.20
C ALA A 89 12.19 9.65 -9.45
N LYS A 90 10.87 9.70 -9.66
CA LYS A 90 10.25 9.21 -10.88
C LYS A 90 10.72 9.97 -12.13
N GLN A 91 10.88 11.29 -12.05
CA GLN A 91 11.42 12.10 -13.15
C GLN A 91 12.89 11.78 -13.44
N ILE A 92 13.68 11.45 -12.42
CA ILE A 92 15.06 10.97 -12.58
C ILE A 92 15.09 9.59 -13.27
N GLY A 93 14.09 8.74 -12.99
CA GLY A 93 13.82 7.51 -13.73
C GLY A 93 13.80 6.22 -12.92
N ASN A 94 14.04 6.29 -11.59
CA ASN A 94 13.95 5.11 -10.72
C ASN A 94 13.51 5.48 -9.30
N ILE A 95 12.77 4.57 -8.67
CA ILE A 95 12.47 4.60 -7.24
C ILE A 95 12.95 3.26 -6.69
N GLU A 96 13.98 3.30 -5.85
CA GLU A 96 14.52 2.12 -5.20
C GLU A 96 13.81 1.90 -3.86
N PHE A 97 13.40 0.66 -3.60
CA PHE A 97 12.70 0.31 -2.38
C PHE A 97 13.66 -0.34 -1.37
N LEU A 98 13.43 -0.04 -0.10
CA LEU A 98 13.99 -0.75 1.03
C LEU A 98 13.51 -2.21 0.99
N SER A 99 14.43 -3.12 1.32
CA SER A 99 14.09 -4.53 1.48
C SER A 99 13.07 -4.74 2.60
N LYS A 100 12.39 -5.89 2.56
CA LYS A 100 11.47 -6.30 3.63
C LYS A 100 12.15 -6.32 5.01
N ASN A 101 13.41 -6.78 5.07
CA ASN A 101 14.18 -6.82 6.32
C ASN A 101 14.46 -5.41 6.84
N GLN A 102 14.91 -4.48 5.99
CA GLN A 102 15.14 -3.09 6.37
C GLN A 102 13.84 -2.41 6.81
N THR A 103 12.73 -2.65 6.10
CA THR A 103 11.42 -2.13 6.49
C THR A 103 11.00 -2.68 7.86
N GLN A 104 11.20 -3.97 8.12
CA GLN A 104 10.90 -4.57 9.42
C GLN A 104 11.75 -4.00 10.55
N GLU A 105 13.03 -3.74 10.31
CA GLU A 105 13.91 -3.08 11.28
C GLU A 105 13.40 -1.69 11.66
N LEU A 106 12.91 -0.93 10.67
CA LEU A 106 12.33 0.40 10.89
C LEU A 106 11.02 0.33 11.66
N LEU A 107 10.17 -0.67 11.41
CA LEU A 107 8.96 -0.90 12.22
C LEU A 107 9.29 -1.26 13.66
N ASN A 108 10.32 -2.08 13.88
CA ASN A 108 10.79 -2.41 15.23
C ASN A 108 11.36 -1.17 15.93
N LEU A 109 12.08 -0.31 15.20
CA LEU A 109 12.57 0.96 15.72
C LEU A 109 11.41 1.89 16.11
N LYS A 110 10.38 1.99 15.25
CA LYS A 110 9.17 2.76 15.50
C LYS A 110 8.48 2.37 16.81
N GLN A 111 8.36 1.06 17.08
CA GLN A 111 7.83 0.55 18.35
C GLN A 111 8.70 0.94 19.55
N LYS A 112 10.02 0.82 19.43
CA LYS A 112 10.95 1.22 20.51
C LYS A 112 10.86 2.70 20.85
N LEU A 113 10.55 3.54 19.86
CA LEU A 113 10.33 4.98 20.03
C LEU A 113 8.93 5.32 20.59
N GLY A 114 8.05 4.33 20.78
CA GLY A 114 6.73 4.50 21.37
C GLY A 114 5.65 4.92 20.38
N PHE A 115 5.87 4.76 19.08
CA PHE A 115 4.86 5.01 18.06
C PHE A 115 4.08 3.72 17.75
N GLU A 116 2.76 3.86 17.60
CA GLU A 116 1.89 2.79 17.13
C GLU A 116 1.89 2.73 15.60
N ASP A 117 1.75 1.52 15.03
CA ASP A 117 1.61 1.33 13.59
C ASP A 117 0.56 0.26 13.33
N ALA A 118 -0.36 0.53 12.40
CA ALA A 118 -1.41 -0.42 12.04
C ALA A 118 -0.82 -1.74 11.52
N ARG A 119 0.29 -1.71 10.78
CA ARG A 119 0.94 -2.91 10.19
C ARG A 119 1.41 -3.94 11.19
N LEU A 120 1.57 -3.53 12.46
CA LEU A 120 2.03 -4.41 13.54
C LEU A 120 0.87 -5.03 14.32
N LYS A 121 -0.39 -4.68 13.99
CA LYS A 121 -1.59 -5.29 14.59
C LYS A 121 -1.79 -6.71 14.04
N GLU A 122 -2.23 -7.63 14.88
CA GLU A 122 -2.44 -9.05 14.50
C GLU A 122 -3.34 -9.22 13.28
N LYS A 123 -4.33 -8.33 13.09
CA LYS A 123 -5.24 -8.33 11.93
C LYS A 123 -4.54 -8.20 10.57
N TYR A 124 -3.29 -7.73 10.53
CA TYR A 124 -2.53 -7.50 9.30
C TYR A 124 -1.22 -8.29 9.23
N ARG A 125 -1.07 -9.32 10.07
CA ARG A 125 0.16 -10.14 10.11
C ARG A 125 0.48 -10.81 8.77
N ASP A 126 -0.55 -11.16 8.01
CA ASP A 126 -0.42 -11.83 6.71
C ASP A 126 -0.40 -10.84 5.53
N CYS A 127 -0.54 -9.53 5.78
CA CYS A 127 -0.41 -8.52 4.74
C CYS A 127 1.05 -8.28 4.37
N ASP A 128 1.32 -7.98 3.10
CA ASP A 128 2.65 -7.57 2.69
C ASP A 128 2.93 -6.14 3.21
N ILE A 129 3.84 -6.07 4.18
CA ILE A 129 4.29 -4.84 4.85
C ILE A 129 4.71 -3.76 3.86
N CYS A 130 5.27 -4.17 2.72
CA CYS A 130 5.76 -3.27 1.69
C CYS A 130 4.66 -2.80 0.74
N SER A 131 3.61 -3.60 0.49
CA SER A 131 2.63 -3.32 -0.58
C SER A 131 1.48 -2.39 -0.18
N ASN A 132 1.49 -1.78 1.01
CA ASN A 132 0.45 -0.86 1.51
C ASN A 132 -0.97 -1.44 1.34
N ASP A 133 -1.13 -2.73 1.67
CA ASP A 133 -2.35 -3.50 1.38
C ASP A 133 -3.49 -3.27 2.37
N ILE A 134 -3.22 -2.53 3.45
CA ILE A 134 -4.18 -2.29 4.55
C ILE A 134 -5.44 -1.55 4.08
N PHE A 135 -5.35 -0.76 3.00
CA PHE A 135 -6.45 0.03 2.48
C PHE A 135 -6.96 -0.43 1.11
N ARG A 136 -6.45 -1.55 0.57
CA ARG A 136 -6.75 -2.00 -0.79
C ARG A 136 -8.25 -2.13 -1.05
N ASP A 137 -8.99 -2.77 -0.14
CA ASP A 137 -10.44 -2.97 -0.25
C ASP A 137 -11.22 -1.64 -0.21
N ARG A 138 -10.66 -0.60 0.41
CA ARG A 138 -11.29 0.72 0.55
C ARG A 138 -10.92 1.69 -0.57
N TRP A 139 -9.89 1.37 -1.33
CA TRP A 139 -9.41 2.17 -2.45
C TRP A 139 -10.28 2.03 -3.70
N GLU A 140 -11.01 0.92 -3.84
CA GLU A 140 -11.98 0.74 -4.92
C GLU A 140 -13.06 1.85 -4.90
N GLU A 141 -13.64 2.13 -3.73
CA GLU A 141 -14.63 3.20 -3.56
C GLU A 141 -14.07 4.60 -3.88
N ALA A 142 -12.77 4.80 -3.67
CA ALA A 142 -12.07 6.04 -3.94
C ALA A 142 -11.54 6.14 -5.38
N GLY A 143 -11.71 5.09 -6.21
CA GLY A 143 -11.16 5.02 -7.56
C GLY A 143 -9.63 5.19 -7.58
N VAL A 144 -8.97 4.64 -6.56
CA VAL A 144 -7.51 4.72 -6.40
C VAL A 144 -6.87 3.57 -7.17
N GLU A 145 -5.98 3.93 -8.08
CA GLU A 145 -5.30 2.97 -8.95
C GLU A 145 -3.80 3.28 -8.96
N ARG A 146 -2.98 2.24 -8.79
CA ARG A 146 -1.52 2.34 -8.99
C ARG A 146 -1.20 2.43 -10.47
N ARG A 147 -0.81 3.61 -10.92
CA ARG A 147 -0.42 3.88 -12.32
C ARG A 147 0.93 4.58 -12.39
N GLY A 148 1.18 5.44 -11.42
CA GLY A 148 2.31 6.33 -11.36
C GLY A 148 3.56 5.68 -10.79
N PHE A 149 3.44 4.88 -9.74
CA PHE A 149 4.59 4.33 -9.03
C PHE A 149 4.69 2.80 -9.18
N PRO A 150 5.93 2.26 -9.29
CA PRO A 150 6.12 0.81 -9.27
C PRO A 150 5.65 0.21 -7.94
N THR A 151 5.22 -1.05 -7.98
CA THR A 151 4.98 -1.81 -6.75
C THR A 151 6.32 -2.19 -6.15
N PRO A 152 6.51 -2.10 -4.82
CA PRO A 152 7.70 -2.62 -4.16
C PRO A 152 7.91 -4.08 -4.58
N GLN A 153 9.00 -4.35 -5.30
CA GLN A 153 9.37 -5.71 -5.64
C GLN A 153 10.15 -6.30 -4.46
N ALA A 154 9.92 -7.57 -4.14
CA ALA A 154 10.82 -8.30 -3.27
C ALA A 154 12.26 -8.17 -3.83
N PRO A 155 13.30 -7.95 -2.99
CA PRO A 155 14.64 -7.72 -3.48
C PRO A 155 15.07 -8.85 -4.43
N ARG A 156 15.64 -8.48 -5.58
CA ARG A 156 16.45 -9.44 -6.32
C ARG A 156 17.62 -9.80 -5.42
N GLU A 157 17.69 -11.05 -4.98
CA GLU A 157 18.87 -11.55 -4.27
C GLU A 157 20.11 -11.26 -5.12
N ASN A 158 21.14 -10.74 -4.46
CA ASN A 158 22.38 -10.24 -5.04
C ASN A 158 22.92 -11.13 -6.18
N GLY A 159 23.16 -10.51 -7.34
CA GLY A 159 24.16 -10.95 -8.32
C GLY A 159 23.93 -12.33 -8.94
N SER A 160 23.18 -12.36 -10.03
CA SER A 160 23.40 -13.36 -11.09
C SER A 160 23.52 -12.64 -12.42
N PRO A 161 24.55 -12.93 -13.24
CA PRO A 161 24.69 -12.30 -14.54
C PRO A 161 23.45 -12.64 -15.36
N VAL A 162 22.99 -11.68 -16.16
CA VAL A 162 21.89 -11.84 -17.11
C VAL A 162 22.31 -12.90 -18.14
N ASN A 163 22.08 -14.16 -17.82
CA ASN A 163 21.96 -15.22 -18.80
C ASN A 163 20.47 -15.34 -19.12
N SER A 164 20.08 -14.75 -20.25
CA SER A 164 18.81 -14.98 -20.91
C SER A 164 18.64 -16.46 -21.21
N THR A 165 18.10 -17.21 -20.26
CA THR A 165 17.54 -18.54 -20.45
C THR A 165 16.03 -18.37 -20.24
N PRO A 166 15.17 -18.76 -21.20
CA PRO A 166 13.73 -18.63 -21.03
C PRO A 166 13.30 -19.45 -19.81
N PRO A 167 12.38 -18.97 -18.96
CA PRO A 167 11.79 -19.83 -17.93
C PRO A 167 11.10 -20.98 -18.64
N ALA A 168 11.31 -22.21 -18.14
CA ALA A 168 10.60 -23.38 -18.61
C ALA A 168 9.10 -23.06 -18.63
N SER A 169 8.50 -23.09 -19.83
CA SER A 169 7.10 -22.78 -20.02
C SER A 169 6.30 -23.76 -19.18
N ILE A 170 5.72 -23.28 -18.09
CA ILE A 170 4.71 -24.04 -17.35
C ILE A 170 3.60 -24.30 -18.37
N ASP A 171 3.40 -25.57 -18.71
CA ASP A 171 2.36 -25.99 -19.64
C ASP A 171 1.00 -25.80 -18.95
N VAL A 172 0.46 -24.59 -19.15
CA VAL A 172 -0.82 -24.15 -18.56
C VAL A 172 -1.94 -25.10 -18.97
N GLU A 173 -1.89 -25.66 -20.17
CA GLU A 173 -2.88 -26.62 -20.66
C GLU A 173 -2.81 -27.93 -19.86
N ALA A 174 -1.62 -28.45 -19.58
CA ALA A 174 -1.46 -29.63 -18.73
C ALA A 174 -1.98 -29.41 -17.30
N LEU A 175 -1.78 -28.21 -16.75
CA LEU A 175 -2.26 -27.86 -15.41
C LEU A 175 -3.79 -27.73 -15.37
N VAL A 176 -4.39 -27.03 -16.34
CA VAL A 176 -5.85 -26.90 -16.49
C VAL A 176 -6.48 -28.28 -16.60
N ARG A 177 -5.93 -29.16 -17.44
CA ARG A 177 -6.44 -30.52 -17.65
C ARG A 177 -6.39 -31.37 -16.38
N LYS A 178 -5.35 -31.19 -15.56
CA LYS A 178 -5.21 -31.88 -14.26
C LYS A 178 -6.27 -31.41 -13.27
N ILE A 179 -6.49 -30.10 -13.18
CA ILE A 179 -7.51 -29.50 -12.30
C ILE A 179 -8.91 -29.94 -12.73
N THR A 180 -9.23 -29.90 -14.03
CA THR A 180 -10.54 -30.33 -14.55
C THR A 180 -10.82 -31.80 -14.24
N LYS A 181 -9.82 -32.69 -14.38
CA LYS A 181 -9.97 -34.10 -14.01
C LYS A 181 -10.26 -34.28 -12.52
N GLN A 182 -9.60 -33.51 -11.66
CA GLN A 182 -9.78 -33.61 -10.22
C GLN A 182 -11.18 -33.14 -9.79
N VAL A 183 -11.66 -32.03 -10.35
CA VAL A 183 -13.02 -31.52 -10.10
C VAL A 183 -14.09 -32.51 -10.60
N LEU A 184 -13.92 -33.08 -11.79
CA LEU A 184 -14.87 -34.08 -12.31
C LEU A 184 -14.91 -35.35 -11.47
N SER A 185 -13.78 -35.77 -10.90
CA SER A 185 -13.70 -36.91 -9.98
C SER A 185 -14.50 -36.64 -8.70
N GLU A 186 -14.36 -35.45 -8.12
CA GLU A 186 -15.07 -35.09 -6.89
C GLU A 186 -16.58 -34.94 -7.10
N LEU A 187 -17.00 -34.41 -8.26
CA LEU A 187 -18.41 -34.30 -8.62
C LEU A 187 -19.07 -35.66 -8.86
N GLN A 188 -18.31 -36.67 -9.30
CA GLN A 188 -18.82 -38.04 -9.45
C GLN A 188 -18.97 -38.77 -8.12
N THR A 189 -18.11 -38.47 -7.14
CA THR A 189 -18.23 -39.00 -5.77
C THR A 189 -19.32 -38.34 -4.94
N ALA A 190 -19.78 -37.15 -5.34
CA ALA A 190 -20.79 -36.36 -4.62
C ALA A 190 -22.25 -36.64 -5.06
N LYS A 191 -22.51 -37.67 -5.86
CA LYS A 191 -23.89 -37.99 -6.28
C LYS A 191 -24.68 -38.60 -5.11
N PRO A 192 -25.83 -38.03 -4.72
CA PRO A 192 -26.58 -38.46 -3.54
C PRO A 192 -27.22 -39.84 -3.79
N THR A 193 -27.02 -40.77 -2.84
CA THR A 193 -27.83 -41.97 -2.68
C THR A 193 -29.29 -41.55 -2.50
N ALA A 194 -30.16 -42.06 -3.37
CA ALA A 194 -31.61 -41.97 -3.24
C ALA A 194 -32.10 -42.66 -1.97
#